data_AF-A0A840S5B1-F1
#
_entry.id   AF-A0A840S5B1-F1
#
_cell.length_a   1.000
_cell.length_b   1.000
_cell.length_c   1.000
_cell.angle_alpha   90.00
_cell.angle_beta   90.00
_cell.angle_gamma   90.00
#
_symmetry.space_group_name_H-M   'P 1'
#
loop_
_entity.id
_entity.type
_entity.pdbx_description
1 polymer ?
#
loop_
_entity_poly.entity_id
_entity_poly.type
_entity_poly.pdbx_seq_one_letter_code
_entity_poly.pdbx_strand_id
1 'polypeptide(L)'
;MTTLNPTSLIRFAAAHRDHRNIALHCWGVPMVLAGLALLLQDATQLGWALAFVASGSLLQTVGHWYEGRRPALGLINWLLAPAFVGLQGLHRLGLAQALWLAVEQGAGPRRLRDLAQAR
;
A
#
# COMPACT_ATOMS: atom_id res chain seq x y z
N MET A 1 -6.66 -8.18 -18.34
CA MET A 1 -7.08 -6.95 -17.62
C MET A 1 -7.36 -7.31 -16.17
N THR A 2 -6.68 -6.68 -15.21
CA THR A 2 -6.93 -6.90 -13.77
C THR A 2 -8.26 -6.22 -13.40
N THR A 3 -9.19 -6.94 -12.78
CA THR A 3 -10.50 -6.39 -12.34
C THR A 3 -10.52 -6.23 -10.82
N LEU A 4 -11.28 -5.28 -10.28
CA LEU A 4 -11.42 -5.13 -8.82
C LEU A 4 -12.28 -6.26 -8.26
N ASN A 5 -11.65 -7.32 -7.76
CA ASN A 5 -12.30 -8.48 -7.13
C ASN A 5 -11.39 -9.06 -6.01
N PRO A 6 -11.88 -10.00 -5.18
CA PRO A 6 -11.08 -10.58 -4.09
C PRO A 6 -9.77 -11.23 -4.56
N THR A 7 -9.78 -11.85 -5.74
CA THR A 7 -8.58 -12.44 -6.35
C THR A 7 -7.50 -11.40 -6.64
N SER A 8 -7.87 -10.17 -7.01
CA SER A 8 -6.92 -9.08 -7.24
C SER A 8 -6.28 -8.57 -5.96
N LEU A 9 -6.99 -8.57 -4.83
CA LEU A 9 -6.40 -8.29 -3.52
C LEU A 9 -5.40 -9.37 -3.11
N ILE A 10 -5.71 -10.65 -3.34
CA ILE A 10 -4.77 -11.75 -3.10
C ILE A 10 -3.51 -11.59 -3.96
N ARG A 11 -3.66 -11.33 -5.26
CA ARG A 11 -2.51 -11.10 -6.17
C ARG A 11 -1.69 -9.88 -5.75
N PHE A 12 -2.35 -8.81 -5.36
CA PHE A 12 -1.68 -7.61 -4.85
C PHE A 12 -0.90 -7.91 -3.57
N ALA A 13 -1.51 -8.60 -2.61
CA ALA A 13 -0.86 -9.01 -1.36
C ALA A 13 0.30 -10.00 -1.61
N ALA A 14 0.15 -10.94 -2.55
CA ALA A 14 1.19 -11.90 -2.94
C ALA A 14 2.42 -11.21 -3.56
N ALA A 15 2.19 -10.09 -4.27
CA ALA A 15 3.26 -9.20 -4.64
C ALA A 15 3.86 -8.57 -3.37
N HIS A 16 3.06 -7.90 -2.53
CA HIS A 16 3.56 -7.11 -1.41
C HIS A 16 3.76 -7.95 -0.13
N ARG A 17 4.82 -8.77 -0.06
CA ARG A 17 5.08 -9.68 1.07
C ARG A 17 6.22 -9.27 1.99
N ASP A 18 7.02 -8.26 1.64
CA ASP A 18 8.06 -7.77 2.55
C ASP A 18 7.46 -6.93 3.67
N HIS A 19 7.75 -7.28 4.93
CA HIS A 19 7.15 -6.59 6.07
C HIS A 19 7.55 -5.11 6.12
N ARG A 20 8.74 -4.76 5.60
CA ARG A 20 9.24 -3.37 5.56
C ARG A 20 8.43 -2.59 4.53
N ASN A 21 8.19 -3.21 3.37
CA ASN A 21 7.34 -2.65 2.34
C ASN A 21 5.90 -2.43 2.84
N ILE A 22 5.32 -3.46 3.47
CA ILE A 22 3.97 -3.37 4.03
C ILE A 22 3.89 -2.24 5.06
N ALA A 23 4.84 -2.15 6.00
CA ALA A 23 4.86 -1.10 7.02
C ALA A 23 4.93 0.31 6.39
N LEU A 24 5.80 0.50 5.39
CA LEU A 24 5.95 1.78 4.70
C LEU A 24 4.70 2.16 3.89
N HIS A 25 4.02 1.19 3.26
CA HIS A 25 2.73 1.42 2.61
C HIS A 25 1.62 1.81 3.60
N CYS A 26 1.60 1.20 4.79
CA CYS A 26 0.58 1.49 5.80
C CYS A 26 0.60 2.93 6.29
N TRP A 27 1.77 3.58 6.25
CA TRP A 27 1.91 5.00 6.56
C TRP A 27 1.83 5.86 5.30
N GLY A 28 2.50 5.45 4.23
CA GLY A 28 2.58 6.22 3.00
C GLY A 28 1.24 6.41 2.30
N VAL A 29 0.37 5.38 2.28
CA VAL A 29 -0.95 5.47 1.65
C VAL A 29 -1.86 6.48 2.36
N PRO A 30 -2.07 6.42 3.70
CA PRO A 30 -2.82 7.45 4.42
C PRO A 30 -2.25 8.86 4.24
N MET A 31 -0.92 9.02 4.19
CA MET A 31 -0.31 10.33 3.96
C MET A 31 -0.64 10.89 2.59
N VAL A 32 -0.58 10.07 1.52
CA VAL A 32 -1.00 10.50 0.18
C VAL A 32 -2.48 10.86 0.16
N LEU A 33 -3.34 10.02 0.74
CA LEU A 33 -4.78 10.29 0.78
C LEU A 33 -5.10 11.57 1.56
N ALA A 34 -4.41 11.82 2.68
CA ALA A 34 -4.55 13.04 3.45
C ALA A 34 -4.10 14.26 2.63
N GLY A 35 -2.94 14.21 1.97
CA GLY A 35 -2.48 15.31 1.13
C GLY A 35 -3.43 15.64 -0.02
N LEU A 36 -4.01 14.61 -0.67
CA LEU A 36 -5.05 14.79 -1.69
C LEU A 36 -6.32 15.41 -1.09
N ALA A 37 -6.74 14.96 0.10
CA ALA A 37 -7.91 15.52 0.77
C ALA A 37 -7.72 17.00 1.14
N LEU A 38 -6.54 17.39 1.64
CA LEU A 38 -6.23 18.80 1.93
C LEU A 38 -6.34 19.66 0.66
N LEU A 39 -5.79 19.18 -0.47
CA LEU A 39 -5.86 19.91 -1.75
C LEU A 39 -7.30 20.04 -2.27
N LEU A 40 -8.12 19.00 -2.13
CA LEU A 40 -9.52 19.00 -2.54
C LEU A 40 -10.41 19.86 -1.62
N GLN A 41 -10.02 19.99 -0.35
CA GLN A 41 -10.75 20.78 0.64
C GLN A 41 -10.48 22.28 0.48
N ASP A 42 -9.20 22.68 0.37
CA ASP A 42 -8.79 24.08 0.36
C ASP A 42 -7.42 24.27 -0.29
N ALA A 43 -7.37 25.00 -1.41
CA ALA A 43 -6.15 25.26 -2.16
C ALA A 43 -5.10 26.08 -1.40
N THR A 44 -5.48 26.83 -0.34
CA THR A 44 -4.50 27.55 0.50
C THR A 44 -3.56 26.61 1.26
N GLN A 45 -3.95 25.33 1.39
CA GLN A 45 -3.17 24.30 2.07
C GLN A 45 -2.14 23.61 1.15
N LEU A 46 -1.89 24.15 -0.04
CA LEU A 46 -1.02 23.55 -1.05
C LEU A 46 0.34 23.09 -0.48
N GLY A 47 0.97 23.90 0.38
CA GLY A 47 2.25 23.52 1.00
C GLY A 47 2.16 22.23 1.82
N TRP A 48 1.12 22.09 2.65
CA TRP A 48 0.89 20.88 3.43
C TRP A 48 0.47 19.70 2.55
N ALA A 49 -0.42 19.93 1.60
CA ALA A 49 -0.84 18.89 0.65
C ALA A 49 0.37 18.28 -0.08
N LEU A 50 1.27 19.12 -0.61
CA LEU A 50 2.49 18.68 -1.29
C LEU A 50 3.44 17.95 -0.33
N ALA A 51 3.61 18.43 0.89
CA ALA A 51 4.46 17.76 1.88
C ALA A 51 3.96 16.34 2.21
N PHE A 52 2.66 16.17 2.40
CA PHE A 52 2.03 14.87 2.67
C PHE A 52 2.12 13.92 1.48
N VAL A 53 1.79 14.40 0.27
CA VAL A 53 1.90 13.60 -0.96
C VAL A 53 3.35 13.18 -1.19
N ALA A 54 4.31 14.11 -1.16
CA ALA A 54 5.72 13.82 -1.40
C ALA A 54 6.28 12.82 -0.38
N SER A 55 6.01 13.04 0.90
CA SER A 55 6.48 12.14 1.97
C SER A 55 5.84 10.75 1.87
N GLY A 56 4.53 10.68 1.63
CA GLY A 56 3.82 9.42 1.47
C GLY A 56 4.27 8.65 0.23
N SER A 57 4.54 9.33 -0.89
CA SER A 57 5.10 8.73 -2.10
C SER A 57 6.54 8.24 -1.89
N LEU A 58 7.37 8.98 -1.13
CA LEU A 58 8.72 8.56 -0.78
C LEU A 58 8.70 7.26 0.04
N LEU A 59 7.87 7.17 1.09
CA LEU A 59 7.75 5.97 1.90
C LEU A 59 7.34 4.75 1.06
N GLN A 60 6.33 4.90 0.20
CA GLN A 60 5.89 3.81 -0.71
C GLN A 60 7.02 3.39 -1.65
N THR A 61 7.77 4.35 -2.21
CA THR A 61 8.89 4.07 -3.10
C THR A 61 10.00 3.30 -2.39
N VAL A 62 10.37 3.71 -1.17
CA VAL A 62 11.34 2.98 -0.33
C VAL A 62 10.82 1.58 0.00
N GLY A 63 9.51 1.43 0.24
CA GLY A 63 8.87 0.13 0.44
C GLY A 63 9.09 -0.80 -0.75
N HIS A 64 8.79 -0.33 -1.95
CA HIS A 64 8.98 -1.12 -3.17
C HIS A 64 10.45 -1.47 -3.45
N TRP A 65 11.40 -0.61 -3.02
CA TRP A 65 12.83 -0.90 -3.11
C TRP A 65 13.22 -2.16 -2.32
N TYR A 66 12.64 -2.37 -1.13
CA TYR A 66 12.84 -3.60 -0.36
C TYR A 66 12.35 -4.85 -1.09
N GLU A 67 11.43 -4.73 -2.05
CA GLU A 67 10.99 -5.85 -2.89
C GLU A 67 11.74 -5.96 -4.22
N GLY A 68 12.67 -5.03 -4.51
CA GLY A 68 13.34 -4.95 -5.81
C GLY A 68 12.39 -4.57 -6.95
N ARG A 69 11.31 -3.86 -6.63
CA ARG A 69 10.27 -3.46 -7.57
C ARG A 69 10.15 -1.96 -7.65
N ARG A 70 9.52 -1.49 -8.73
CA ARG A 70 9.14 -0.09 -8.89
C ARG A 70 7.66 0.08 -8.55
N PRO A 71 7.23 1.27 -8.10
CA PRO A 71 5.82 1.58 -7.92
C PRO A 71 5.05 1.35 -9.22
N ALA A 72 3.91 0.67 -9.14
CA ALA A 72 3.06 0.46 -10.30
C ALA A 72 2.17 1.69 -10.55
N LEU A 73 2.21 2.24 -11.76
CA LEU A 73 1.52 3.49 -12.11
C LEU A 73 0.11 3.29 -12.69
N GLY A 74 -0.45 2.08 -12.62
CA GLY A 74 -1.79 1.78 -13.13
C GLY A 74 -2.91 2.13 -12.13
N LEU A 75 -4.04 2.66 -12.62
CA LEU A 75 -5.20 3.04 -11.81
C LEU A 75 -5.66 1.92 -10.86
N ILE A 76 -5.69 0.67 -11.34
CA ILE A 76 -6.12 -0.47 -10.51
C ILE A 76 -5.15 -0.71 -9.34
N ASN A 77 -3.84 -0.60 -9.55
CA ASN A 77 -2.85 -0.75 -8.48
C ASN A 77 -2.95 0.40 -7.48
N TRP A 78 -3.21 1.61 -7.99
CA TRP A 78 -3.52 2.78 -7.18
C TRP A 78 -4.77 2.61 -6.29
N LEU A 79 -5.79 1.87 -6.75
CA LEU A 79 -6.98 1.56 -5.96
C LEU A 79 -6.76 0.38 -5.00
N LEU A 80 -5.96 -0.61 -5.38
CA LEU A 80 -5.68 -1.79 -4.56
C LEU A 80 -4.83 -1.45 -3.32
N ALA A 81 -3.90 -0.50 -3.41
CA ALA A 81 -3.08 -0.07 -2.27
C ALA A 81 -3.91 0.46 -1.08
N PRO A 82 -4.81 1.47 -1.24
CA PRO A 82 -5.69 1.92 -0.17
C PRO A 82 -6.72 0.87 0.23
N ALA A 83 -7.21 0.03 -0.69
CA ALA A 83 -8.10 -1.07 -0.33
C ALA A 83 -7.40 -2.08 0.59
N PHE A 84 -6.15 -2.44 0.32
CA PHE A 84 -5.38 -3.35 1.15
C PHE A 84 -5.03 -2.75 2.51
N VAL A 85 -4.58 -1.48 2.56
CA VAL A 85 -4.31 -0.78 3.82
C VAL A 85 -5.59 -0.60 4.64
N GLY A 86 -6.71 -0.28 4.00
CA GLY A 86 -8.03 -0.21 4.64
C GLY A 86 -8.44 -1.55 5.23
N LEU A 87 -8.31 -2.65 4.48
CA LEU A 87 -8.56 -4.00 4.98
C LEU A 87 -7.66 -4.34 6.17
N GLN A 88 -6.38 -3.95 6.14
CA GLN A 88 -5.47 -4.14 7.27
C GLN A 88 -5.92 -3.36 8.50
N GLY A 89 -6.39 -2.11 8.33
CA GLY A 89 -6.95 -1.29 9.40
C GLY A 89 -8.20 -1.91 10.00
N LEU A 90 -9.16 -2.31 9.16
CA LEU A 90 -10.38 -3.01 9.58
C LEU A 90 -10.05 -4.27 10.38
N HIS A 91 -9.10 -5.09 9.91
CA HIS A 91 -8.65 -6.26 10.64
C HIS A 91 -8.14 -5.94 12.04
N ARG A 92 -7.31 -4.90 12.19
CA ARG A 92 -6.81 -4.46 13.51
C ARG A 92 -7.90 -3.94 14.44
N LEU A 93 -8.98 -3.41 13.89
CA LEU A 93 -10.17 -2.98 14.65
C LEU A 93 -11.10 -4.14 15.02
N GLY A 94 -10.75 -5.38 14.68
CA GLY A 94 -11.64 -6.51 14.91
C GLY A 94 -12.81 -6.57 13.93
N LEU A 95 -12.61 -6.11 12.69
CA LEU A 95 -13.55 -6.26 11.58
C LEU A 95 -12.91 -7.05 10.43
N ALA A 96 -13.72 -7.60 9.52
CA ALA A 96 -13.25 -8.26 8.29
C ALA A 96 -12.21 -9.38 8.49
N GLN A 97 -12.24 -10.11 9.62
CA GLN A 97 -11.25 -11.15 9.95
C GLN A 97 -11.21 -12.27 8.91
N ALA A 98 -12.38 -12.75 8.49
CA ALA A 98 -12.49 -13.82 7.50
C ALA A 98 -11.86 -13.41 6.16
N LEU A 99 -12.09 -12.16 5.73
CA LEU A 99 -11.51 -11.62 4.50
C LEU A 99 -9.99 -11.44 4.62
N TRP A 100 -9.49 -10.91 5.73
CA TRP A 100 -8.06 -10.79 5.98
C TRP A 100 -7.35 -12.15 5.96
N LEU A 101 -7.92 -13.15 6.63
CA LEU A 101 -7.40 -14.51 6.65
C LEU A 101 -7.36 -15.12 5.24
N ALA A 102 -8.44 -14.97 4.46
CA ALA A 102 -8.47 -15.44 3.08
C ALA A 102 -7.39 -14.78 2.20
N VAL A 103 -7.17 -13.47 2.38
CA VAL A 103 -6.12 -12.73 1.66
C VAL A 103 -4.73 -13.20 2.06
N GLU A 104 -4.43 -13.31 3.35
CA GLU A 104 -3.12 -13.78 3.85
C GLU A 104 -2.83 -15.23 3.43
N GLN A 105 -3.82 -16.12 3.49
CA GLN A 105 -3.69 -17.50 3.03
C GLN A 105 -3.40 -17.57 1.53
N GLY A 106 -4.16 -16.84 0.72
CA GLY A 106 -3.96 -16.79 -0.72
C GLY A 106 -2.64 -16.12 -1.15
N ALA A 107 -2.12 -15.19 -0.34
CA ALA A 107 -0.89 -14.46 -0.65
C ALA A 107 0.40 -15.24 -0.33
N GLY A 108 0.31 -16.32 0.44
CA GLY A 108 1.44 -17.11 0.91
C GLY A 108 2.24 -16.42 2.03
N PRO A 109 3.37 -16.96 2.49
CA PRO A 109 4.12 -16.40 3.63
C PRO A 109 4.72 -15.01 3.33
N ARG A 110 4.98 -14.24 4.38
CA ARG A 110 5.74 -12.96 4.28
C ARG A 110 7.20 -13.28 3.96
N ARG A 111 7.84 -12.46 3.11
CA ARG A 111 9.19 -12.73 2.59
C ARG A 111 10.07 -11.50 2.80
N LEU A 112 11.25 -11.66 3.38
CA LEU A 112 12.24 -10.59 3.45
C LEU A 112 13.21 -10.74 2.27
N ARG A 113 13.38 -9.70 1.45
CA ARG A 113 14.46 -9.73 0.45
C ARG A 113 15.81 -9.64 1.15
N ASP A 114 16.70 -10.59 0.84
CA ASP A 114 18.10 -10.51 1.22
C ASP A 114 18.77 -9.38 0.42
N LEU A 115 19.15 -8.32 1.13
CA LEU A 115 19.80 -7.16 0.53
C LEU A 115 21.31 -7.38 0.30
N ALA A 116 21.93 -8.34 0.98
CA ALA A 116 23.34 -8.67 0.76
C ALA A 116 23.56 -9.40 -0.58
N GLN A 117 22.52 -10.07 -1.07
CA GLN A 117 22.52 -10.77 -2.37
C GLN A 117 21.80 -9.95 -3.47
N ALA A 118 21.31 -8.76 -3.14
CA ALA A 118 20.64 -7.89 -4.09
C ALA A 118 21.67 -7.26 -5.05
N ARG A 119 21.75 -7.78 -6.27
CA ARG A 119 22.38 -7.09 -7.40
C ARG A 119 21.48 -5.97 -7.93
#